data_AF-A0A7S0J653-F1
#
_entry.id   AF-A0A7S0J653-F1
#
_cell.length_a   1.000
_cell.length_b   1.000
_cell.length_c   1.000
_cell.angle_alpha   90.00
_cell.angle_beta   90.00
_cell.angle_gamma   90.00
#
_symmetry.space_group_name_H-M   'P 1'
#
loop_
_entity.id
_entity.type
_entity.pdbx_description
1 polymer ?
#
loop_
_entity_poly.entity_id
_entity_poly.type
_entity_poly.pdbx_seq_one_letter_code
_entity_poly.pdbx_strand_id
1 'polypeptide(L)'
;GVMILVYPIGVFCLYAAILFKNRRALYRGGHHHRLQQVSSEAQALQARRRSLQEPASTAASAAAAPMLVSRADVLDGLPGPIVKLLVEPYKLSCWYFELVELARKVLVVGVPSFFPSGSNAQLIVTALITFLSFGIFMQINPYHTHSDDVLMKLCLIQIFVTVIASLGLQSRDDDNVNALSIFLTVWLVLTPCAAPFLHLLSEMDVSVASKMVSTVRASSKRLRMSGALKVAAVEDGVEAEPPAQA
;
A
#
# COMPACT_ATOMS: atom_id res chain seq x y z
N GLY A 1 16.95 -29.60 -19.40
CA GLY A 1 16.36 -30.20 -18.18
C GLY A 1 16.94 -29.60 -16.91
N VAL A 2 18.16 -29.98 -16.54
CA VAL A 2 18.77 -29.67 -15.23
C VAL A 2 18.95 -28.15 -14.96
N MET A 3 19.32 -27.36 -15.97
CA MET A 3 19.53 -25.91 -15.83
C MET A 3 18.27 -25.10 -15.48
N ILE A 4 17.07 -25.59 -15.85
CA ILE A 4 15.78 -24.92 -15.59
C ILE A 4 15.34 -25.10 -14.12
N LEU A 5 15.85 -26.11 -13.42
CA LEU A 5 15.59 -26.35 -12.00
C LEU A 5 16.66 -25.72 -11.11
N VAL A 6 17.92 -25.72 -11.55
CA VAL A 6 19.05 -25.14 -10.80
C VAL A 6 18.88 -23.63 -10.60
N TYR A 7 18.36 -22.91 -11.59
CA TYR A 7 18.20 -21.45 -11.50
C TYR A 7 17.14 -21.00 -10.47
N PRO A 8 15.87 -21.48 -10.51
CA PRO A 8 14.87 -21.08 -9.52
C PRO A 8 15.21 -21.58 -8.12
N ILE A 9 15.81 -22.77 -7.99
CA ILE A 9 16.23 -23.31 -6.68
C ILE A 9 17.43 -22.52 -6.14
N GLY A 10 18.41 -22.22 -6.99
CA GLY A 10 19.60 -21.46 -6.59
C GLY A 10 19.26 -20.05 -6.14
N VAL A 11 18.41 -19.34 -6.89
CA VAL A 11 17.90 -18.01 -6.49
C VAL A 11 17.11 -18.09 -5.19
N PHE A 12 16.25 -19.11 -5.04
CA PHE A 12 15.49 -19.32 -3.80
C PHE A 12 16.41 -19.55 -2.59
N CYS A 13 17.39 -20.45 -2.71
CA CYS A 13 18.37 -20.73 -1.66
C CYS A 13 19.23 -19.51 -1.32
N LEU A 14 19.63 -18.72 -2.33
CA LEU A 14 20.39 -17.48 -2.13
C LEU A 14 19.58 -16.45 -1.33
N TYR A 15 18.33 -16.20 -1.74
CA TYR A 15 17.44 -15.25 -1.05
C TYR A 15 17.15 -15.72 0.37
N ALA A 16 16.90 -17.02 0.55
CA ALA A 16 16.76 -17.61 1.87
C ALA A 16 18.00 -17.38 2.73
N ALA A 17 19.20 -17.74 2.25
CA ALA A 17 20.44 -17.58 3.01
C ALA A 17 20.68 -16.13 3.45
N ILE A 18 20.45 -15.17 2.54
CA ILE A 18 20.60 -13.73 2.83
C ILE A 18 19.60 -13.26 3.89
N LEU A 19 18.32 -13.62 3.76
CA LEU A 19 17.28 -13.20 4.69
C LEU A 19 17.42 -13.88 6.07
N PHE A 20 17.73 -15.17 6.11
CA PHE A 20 17.95 -15.89 7.36
C PHE A 20 19.18 -15.39 8.13
N LYS A 21 20.26 -15.03 7.42
CA LYS A 21 21.45 -14.43 8.04
C LYS A 21 21.14 -13.08 8.67
N ASN A 22 20.27 -12.28 8.05
CA ASN A 22 19.92 -10.92 8.49
C ASN A 22 18.61 -10.82 9.28
N ARG A 23 17.95 -11.94 9.61
CA ARG A 23 16.63 -11.98 10.28
C ARG A 23 16.54 -11.14 11.56
N ARG A 24 17.62 -11.07 12.34
CA ARG A 24 17.66 -10.32 13.61
C ARG A 24 17.63 -8.81 13.40
N ALA A 25 18.21 -8.31 12.32
CA ALA A 25 18.19 -6.90 11.97
C ALA A 25 16.79 -6.50 11.46
N LEU A 26 16.20 -7.34 10.60
CA LEU A 26 14.86 -7.16 10.05
C LEU A 26 13.78 -7.12 11.14
N TYR A 27 13.86 -8.05 12.10
CA TYR A 27 12.91 -8.08 13.22
C TYR A 27 13.01 -6.84 14.11
N ARG A 28 14.24 -6.37 14.40
CA ARG A 28 14.47 -5.14 15.17
C ARG A 28 13.94 -3.90 14.45
N GLY A 29 14.24 -3.74 13.16
CA GLY A 29 13.75 -2.63 12.35
C GLY A 29 12.22 -2.58 12.29
N GLY A 30 11.58 -3.74 12.09
CA GLY A 30 10.13 -3.84 12.07
C GLY A 30 9.47 -3.54 13.42
N HIS A 31 10.09 -3.92 14.53
CA HIS A 31 9.55 -3.65 15.87
C HIS A 31 9.60 -2.17 16.22
N HIS A 32 10.74 -1.50 15.96
CA HIS A 32 10.88 -0.06 16.23
C HIS A 32 9.92 0.79 15.39
N HIS A 33 9.78 0.50 14.10
CA HIS A 33 8.85 1.23 13.23
C HIS A 33 7.39 1.10 13.71
N ARG A 34 6.98 -0.12 14.10
CA ARG A 34 5.62 -0.35 14.61
C ARG A 34 5.36 0.36 15.93
N LEU A 35 6.31 0.30 16.88
CA LEU A 35 6.20 1.01 18.16
C LEU A 35 6.11 2.53 17.96
N GLN A 36 6.89 3.07 17.03
CA GLN A 36 6.85 4.50 16.70
C GLN A 36 5.51 4.91 16.08
N GLN A 37 4.98 4.15 15.13
CA GLN A 37 3.65 4.41 14.56
C GLN A 37 2.57 4.42 15.65
N VAL A 38 2.52 3.39 16.49
CA VAL A 38 1.55 3.31 17.59
C VAL A 38 1.71 4.46 18.59
N SER A 39 2.94 4.83 18.93
CA SER A 39 3.20 5.97 19.82
C SER A 39 2.74 7.30 19.21
N SER A 40 2.91 7.47 17.89
CA SER A 40 2.48 8.68 17.17
C SER A 40 0.96 8.79 17.07
N GLU A 41 0.26 7.68 16.83
CA GLU A 41 -1.21 7.64 16.81
C GLU A 41 -1.78 7.93 18.20
N ALA A 42 -1.18 7.36 19.25
CA ALA A 42 -1.57 7.64 20.62
C ALA A 42 -1.39 9.13 20.98
N GLN A 43 -0.29 9.73 20.55
CA GLN A 43 -0.03 11.17 20.74
C GLN A 43 -1.01 12.04 19.93
N ALA A 44 -1.32 11.66 18.69
CA ALA A 44 -2.29 12.38 17.85
C ALA A 44 -3.71 12.32 18.43
N LEU A 45 -4.12 11.17 18.96
CA LEU A 45 -5.39 11.01 19.67
C LEU A 45 -5.43 11.83 20.97
N GLN A 46 -4.34 11.88 21.72
CA GLN A 46 -4.22 12.72 22.92
C GLN A 46 -4.30 14.21 22.58
N ALA A 47 -3.61 14.65 21.52
CA ALA A 47 -3.69 16.02 21.01
C ALA A 47 -5.11 16.37 20.57
N ARG A 48 -5.80 15.45 19.86
CA ARG A 48 -7.20 15.63 19.47
C ARG A 48 -8.13 15.73 20.68
N ARG A 49 -7.94 14.90 21.72
CA ARG A 49 -8.68 15.01 22.99
C ARG A 49 -8.44 16.35 23.69
N ARG A 50 -7.18 16.82 23.78
CA ARG A 50 -6.86 18.12 24.36
C ARG A 50 -7.49 19.29 23.59
N SER A 51 -7.50 19.21 22.25
CA SER A 51 -8.13 20.24 21.40
C SER A 51 -9.66 20.35 21.57
N LEU A 52 -10.31 19.27 22.04
CA LEU A 52 -11.73 19.28 22.39
C LEU A 52 -11.98 19.87 23.79
N GLN A 53 -10.93 20.01 24.62
CA GLN A 53 -11.05 20.30 26.04
C GLN A 53 -10.46 21.67 26.43
N GLU A 54 -9.57 22.27 25.62
CA GLU A 54 -9.03 23.62 25.86
C GLU A 54 -9.75 24.73 25.05
N PRO A 55 -10.09 25.88 25.67
CA PRO A 55 -10.50 27.09 24.96
C PRO A 55 -9.32 27.72 24.19
N ALA A 56 -9.63 28.40 23.09
CA ALA A 56 -8.79 28.65 21.92
C ALA A 56 -7.45 29.43 22.07
N SER A 57 -7.00 29.80 23.27
CA SER A 57 -5.86 30.72 23.47
C SER A 57 -4.50 30.06 23.75
N THR A 58 -4.44 28.83 24.27
CA THR A 58 -3.15 28.15 24.61
C THR A 58 -2.72 27.08 23.59
N ALA A 59 -3.60 26.67 22.69
CA ALA A 59 -3.39 25.54 21.76
C ALA A 59 -2.26 25.76 20.72
N ALA A 60 -1.76 26.99 20.55
CA ALA A 60 -0.81 27.33 19.49
C ALA A 60 0.64 26.88 19.76
N SER A 61 1.03 26.62 21.00
CA SER A 61 2.44 26.35 21.35
C SER A 61 2.79 24.86 21.56
N ALA A 62 1.81 23.96 21.58
CA ALA A 62 2.03 22.55 21.96
C ALA A 62 2.02 21.56 20.78
N ALA A 63 1.83 22.03 19.55
CA ALA A 63 1.79 21.20 18.34
C ALA A 63 3.20 20.87 17.82
N ALA A 64 4.07 20.31 18.67
CA ALA A 64 5.26 19.63 18.19
C ALA A 64 4.80 18.32 17.55
N ALA A 65 4.68 18.31 16.22
CA ALA A 65 4.38 17.08 15.49
C ALA A 65 5.44 16.03 15.83
N PRO A 66 5.06 14.80 16.20
CA PRO A 66 6.05 13.76 16.44
C PRO A 66 6.91 13.58 15.19
N MET A 67 8.22 13.58 15.37
CA MET A 67 9.18 13.30 14.31
C MET A 67 8.99 11.83 13.91
N LEU A 68 8.18 11.59 12.89
CA LEU A 68 8.00 10.27 12.31
C LEU A 68 9.30 9.89 11.63
N VAL A 69 9.99 8.86 12.14
CA VAL A 69 11.12 8.27 11.44
C VAL A 69 10.60 7.77 10.10
N SER A 70 11.17 8.26 9.01
CA SER A 70 10.72 7.89 7.68
C SER A 70 11.02 6.41 7.47
N ARG A 71 10.11 5.68 6.83
CA ARG A 71 10.35 4.27 6.44
C ARG A 71 11.65 4.14 5.64
N ALA A 72 11.96 5.14 4.81
CA ALA A 72 13.21 5.20 4.06
C ALA A 72 14.43 5.11 4.99
N ASP A 73 14.43 5.86 6.10
CA ASP A 73 15.52 5.84 7.09
C ASP A 73 15.68 4.46 7.74
N VAL A 74 14.57 3.78 8.03
CA VAL A 74 14.58 2.42 8.58
C VAL A 74 15.14 1.42 7.56
N LEU A 75 14.78 1.56 6.29
CA LEU A 75 15.27 0.70 5.20
C LEU A 75 16.74 0.96 4.89
N ASP A 76 17.21 2.20 4.98
CA ASP A 76 18.61 2.58 4.78
C ASP A 76 19.51 2.06 5.89
N GLY A 77 18.96 1.81 7.09
CA GLY A 77 19.66 1.15 8.20
C GLY A 77 19.83 -0.38 8.05
N LEU A 78 19.33 -0.99 6.96
CA LEU A 78 19.41 -2.44 6.77
C LEU A 78 20.80 -2.90 6.27
N PRO A 79 21.23 -4.13 6.64
CA PRO A 79 22.53 -4.66 6.25
C PRO A 79 22.55 -5.07 4.77
N GLY A 80 22.87 -4.10 3.90
CA GLY A 80 23.17 -4.29 2.48
C GLY A 80 21.99 -3.99 1.54
N PRO A 81 22.29 -3.55 0.30
CA PRO A 81 21.28 -3.09 -0.66
C PRO A 81 20.32 -4.19 -1.11
N ILE A 82 20.81 -5.45 -1.17
CA ILE A 82 20.00 -6.60 -1.58
C ILE A 82 18.89 -6.86 -0.54
N VAL A 83 19.19 -6.79 0.75
CA VAL A 83 18.19 -6.99 1.81
C VAL A 83 17.11 -5.92 1.76
N LYS A 84 17.51 -4.66 1.51
CA LYS A 84 16.58 -3.55 1.30
C LYS A 84 15.65 -3.86 0.12
N LEU A 85 16.20 -4.19 -1.04
CA LEU A 85 15.42 -4.50 -2.25
C LEU A 85 14.41 -5.63 -2.03
N LEU A 86 14.80 -6.70 -1.31
CA LEU A 86 13.94 -7.86 -1.07
C LEU A 86 12.76 -7.57 -0.12
N VAL A 87 12.89 -6.58 0.77
CA VAL A 87 11.90 -6.32 1.84
C VAL A 87 11.14 -5.01 1.61
N GLU A 88 11.64 -4.13 0.75
CA GLU A 88 11.06 -2.83 0.42
C GLU A 88 9.57 -2.84 0.05
N PRO A 89 9.04 -3.78 -0.75
CA PRO A 89 7.59 -3.79 -1.06
C PRO A 89 6.73 -4.33 0.09
N TYR A 90 7.33 -5.02 1.06
CA TYR A 90 6.61 -5.73 2.11
C TYR A 90 6.65 -5.00 3.46
N LYS A 91 5.76 -5.41 4.36
CA LYS A 91 5.89 -5.07 5.79
C LYS A 91 7.15 -5.75 6.33
N LEU A 92 7.98 -5.02 7.09
CA LEU A 92 9.19 -5.56 7.74
C LEU A 92 8.91 -6.79 8.64
N SER A 93 7.69 -6.89 9.18
CA SER A 93 7.23 -8.06 9.95
C SER A 93 7.06 -9.32 9.08
N CYS A 94 6.84 -9.16 7.78
CA CYS A 94 6.68 -10.21 6.77
C CYS A 94 7.94 -10.36 5.91
N TRP A 95 9.13 -10.26 6.50
CA TRP A 95 10.42 -10.31 5.79
C TRP A 95 10.63 -11.60 4.97
N TYR A 96 9.95 -12.69 5.31
CA TYR A 96 10.03 -13.97 4.60
C TYR A 96 9.14 -14.00 3.34
N PHE A 97 8.34 -12.97 3.09
CA PHE A 97 7.28 -13.04 2.10
C PHE A 97 7.78 -13.14 0.67
N GLU A 98 8.92 -12.51 0.35
CA GLU A 98 9.58 -12.68 -0.96
C GLU A 98 9.85 -14.15 -1.28
N LEU A 99 10.25 -14.96 -0.27
CA LEU A 99 10.42 -16.41 -0.46
C LEU A 99 9.09 -17.09 -0.74
N VAL A 100 8.02 -16.71 -0.03
CA VAL A 100 6.68 -17.30 -0.21
C VAL A 100 6.17 -17.00 -1.62
N GLU A 101 6.34 -15.77 -2.10
CA GLU A 101 5.95 -15.39 -3.45
C GLU A 101 6.77 -16.12 -4.51
N LEU A 102 8.09 -16.25 -4.30
CA LEU A 102 8.96 -17.00 -5.19
C LEU A 102 8.60 -18.49 -5.22
N ALA A 103 8.37 -19.12 -4.06
CA ALA A 103 7.91 -20.50 -3.96
C ALA A 103 6.59 -20.69 -4.70
N ARG A 104 5.63 -19.77 -4.53
CA ARG A 104 4.37 -19.79 -5.25
C ARG A 104 4.58 -19.71 -6.77
N LYS A 105 5.41 -18.79 -7.26
CA LYS A 105 5.73 -18.65 -8.70
C LYS A 105 6.29 -19.97 -9.25
N VAL A 106 7.21 -20.59 -8.51
CA VAL A 106 7.78 -21.89 -8.87
C VAL A 106 6.72 -22.99 -8.84
N LEU A 107 5.80 -23.01 -7.87
CA LEU A 107 4.73 -24.02 -7.82
C LEU A 107 3.74 -23.86 -8.98
N VAL A 108 3.32 -22.63 -9.29
CA VAL A 108 2.36 -22.33 -10.37
C VAL A 108 2.90 -22.67 -11.75
N VAL A 109 4.21 -22.51 -12.00
CA VAL A 109 4.80 -22.82 -13.32
C VAL A 109 5.43 -24.21 -13.35
N GLY A 110 6.10 -24.59 -12.25
CA GLY A 110 6.87 -25.82 -12.15
C GLY A 110 6.01 -27.07 -12.01
N VAL A 111 5.01 -27.08 -11.13
CA VAL A 111 4.18 -28.29 -10.93
C VAL A 111 3.38 -28.64 -12.19
N PRO A 112 2.73 -27.68 -12.87
CA PRO A 112 2.01 -27.98 -14.11
C PRO A 112 2.90 -28.49 -15.25
N SER A 113 4.20 -28.18 -15.24
CA SER A 113 5.14 -28.63 -16.29
C SER A 113 5.37 -30.14 -16.34
N PHE A 114 4.99 -30.88 -15.29
CA PHE A 114 5.04 -32.34 -15.28
C PHE A 114 3.88 -33.00 -16.05
N PHE A 115 2.86 -32.22 -16.44
CA PHE A 115 1.70 -32.72 -17.17
C PHE A 115 1.81 -32.37 -18.66
N PRO A 116 1.20 -33.16 -19.55
CA PRO A 116 1.13 -32.81 -20.97
C PRO A 116 0.42 -31.48 -21.18
N SER A 117 0.98 -30.65 -22.07
CA SER A 117 0.44 -29.34 -22.41
C SER A 117 -1.03 -29.40 -22.78
N GLY A 118 -1.85 -28.60 -22.08
CA GLY A 118 -3.30 -28.50 -22.34
C GLY A 118 -4.12 -29.62 -21.71
N SER A 119 -3.51 -30.53 -20.94
CA SER A 119 -4.24 -31.55 -20.21
C SER A 119 -5.17 -30.95 -19.15
N ASN A 120 -6.36 -31.53 -18.98
CA ASN A 120 -7.26 -31.22 -17.86
C ASN A 120 -6.57 -31.32 -16.49
N ALA A 121 -5.70 -32.32 -16.30
CA ALA A 121 -4.95 -32.48 -15.05
C ALA A 121 -4.01 -31.28 -14.79
N GLN A 122 -3.35 -30.77 -15.84
CA GLN A 122 -2.48 -29.59 -15.76
C GLN A 122 -3.26 -28.37 -15.28
N LEU A 123 -4.44 -28.12 -15.87
CA LEU A 123 -5.27 -26.98 -15.51
C LEU A 123 -5.87 -27.11 -14.11
N ILE A 124 -6.38 -28.28 -13.74
CA ILE A 124 -6.95 -28.51 -12.40
C ILE A 124 -5.88 -28.29 -11.32
N VAL A 125 -4.67 -28.84 -11.49
CA VAL A 125 -3.57 -28.64 -10.55
C VAL A 125 -3.17 -27.16 -10.46
N THR A 126 -3.10 -26.45 -11.59
CA THR A 126 -2.82 -25.01 -11.61
C THR A 126 -3.90 -24.20 -10.88
N ALA A 127 -5.18 -24.55 -11.06
CA ALA A 127 -6.31 -23.92 -10.38
C ALA A 127 -6.24 -24.13 -8.86
N LEU A 128 -5.94 -25.35 -8.41
CA LEU A 128 -5.76 -25.65 -6.98
C LEU A 128 -4.62 -24.84 -6.37
N ILE A 129 -3.44 -24.83 -6.98
CA ILE A 129 -2.29 -24.08 -6.46
C ILE A 129 -2.62 -22.58 -6.35
N THR A 130 -3.26 -22.02 -7.37
CA THR A 130 -3.67 -20.61 -7.38
C THR A 130 -4.72 -20.31 -6.31
N PHE A 131 -5.71 -21.19 -6.12
CA PHE A 131 -6.76 -21.03 -5.11
C PHE A 131 -6.22 -21.11 -3.68
N LEU A 132 -5.36 -22.10 -3.38
CA LEU A 132 -4.71 -22.19 -2.07
C LEU A 132 -3.84 -20.95 -1.79
N SER A 133 -3.10 -20.50 -2.80
CA SER A 133 -2.31 -19.27 -2.70
C SER A 133 -3.19 -18.07 -2.39
N PHE A 134 -4.34 -17.93 -3.05
CA PHE A 134 -5.27 -16.84 -2.78
C PHE A 134 -5.76 -16.84 -1.33
N GLY A 135 -6.12 -18.02 -0.80
CA GLY A 135 -6.53 -18.17 0.60
C GLY A 135 -5.45 -17.72 1.60
N ILE A 136 -4.20 -18.12 1.37
CA ILE A 136 -3.05 -17.70 2.20
C ILE A 136 -2.87 -16.18 2.13
N PHE A 137 -2.94 -15.59 0.94
CA PHE A 137 -2.68 -14.17 0.72
C PHE A 137 -3.79 -13.27 1.28
N MET A 138 -5.03 -13.78 1.34
CA MET A 138 -6.15 -13.09 1.98
C MET A 138 -5.92 -12.89 3.49
N GLN A 139 -5.27 -13.86 4.15
CA GLN A 139 -4.99 -13.81 5.58
C GLN A 139 -3.77 -12.96 5.93
N ILE A 140 -2.69 -13.02 5.13
CA ILE A 140 -1.41 -12.42 5.50
C ILE A 140 -1.35 -10.91 5.22
N ASN A 141 -1.91 -10.42 4.10
CA ASN A 141 -1.80 -9.00 3.66
C ASN A 141 -0.38 -8.42 3.83
N PRO A 142 0.60 -9.00 3.12
CA PRO A 142 2.02 -8.80 3.34
C PRO A 142 2.55 -7.45 2.87
N TYR A 143 1.89 -6.80 1.90
CA TYR A 143 2.39 -5.58 1.28
C TYR A 143 2.23 -4.39 2.23
N HIS A 144 3.05 -3.37 2.00
CA HIS A 144 2.99 -2.14 2.79
C HIS A 144 1.69 -1.37 2.49
N THR A 145 1.38 -1.19 1.21
CA THR A 145 0.21 -0.44 0.75
C THR A 145 -0.95 -1.40 0.52
N HIS A 146 -2.14 -1.04 1.01
CA HIS A 146 -3.32 -1.88 0.85
C HIS A 146 -3.70 -2.09 -0.63
N SER A 147 -3.46 -1.08 -1.46
CA SER A 147 -3.65 -1.15 -2.92
C SER A 147 -2.85 -2.28 -3.55
N ASP A 148 -1.62 -2.52 -3.09
CA ASP A 148 -0.76 -3.60 -3.60
C ASP A 148 -1.27 -4.97 -3.14
N ASP A 149 -1.77 -5.07 -1.90
CA ASP A 149 -2.44 -6.28 -1.41
C ASP A 149 -3.67 -6.61 -2.26
N VAL A 150 -4.48 -5.62 -2.60
CA VAL A 150 -5.67 -5.77 -3.46
C VAL A 150 -5.26 -6.15 -4.88
N LEU A 151 -4.25 -5.48 -5.44
CA LEU A 151 -3.73 -5.77 -6.77
C LEU A 151 -3.23 -7.21 -6.87
N MET A 152 -2.46 -7.67 -5.89
CA MET A 152 -1.98 -9.05 -5.86
C MET A 152 -3.16 -10.04 -5.80
N LYS A 153 -4.17 -9.80 -4.96
CA LYS A 153 -5.38 -10.63 -4.89
C LYS A 153 -6.14 -10.67 -6.22
N LEU A 154 -6.29 -9.51 -6.88
CA LEU A 154 -6.91 -9.43 -8.20
C LEU A 154 -6.13 -10.23 -9.23
N CYS A 155 -4.80 -10.16 -9.24
CA CYS A 155 -3.95 -10.98 -10.10
C CYS A 155 -4.11 -12.49 -9.83
N LEU A 156 -4.28 -12.91 -8.58
CA LEU A 156 -4.52 -14.32 -8.26
C LEU A 156 -5.90 -14.80 -8.73
N ILE A 157 -6.94 -13.98 -8.52
CA ILE A 157 -8.29 -14.25 -9.06
C ILE A 157 -8.25 -14.31 -10.59
N GLN A 158 -7.50 -13.39 -11.21
CA GLN A 158 -7.30 -13.35 -12.65
C GLN A 158 -6.79 -14.69 -13.19
N ILE A 159 -5.67 -15.17 -12.64
CA ILE A 159 -5.05 -16.45 -13.04
C ILE A 159 -6.04 -17.59 -12.83
N PHE A 160 -6.75 -17.62 -11.70
CA PHE A 160 -7.75 -18.66 -11.41
C PHE A 160 -8.88 -18.68 -12.45
N VAL A 161 -9.49 -17.53 -12.75
CA VAL A 161 -10.56 -17.42 -13.76
C VAL A 161 -10.05 -17.82 -15.15
N THR A 162 -8.84 -17.40 -15.52
CA THR A 162 -8.22 -17.79 -16.81
C THR A 162 -8.07 -19.30 -16.92
N VAL A 163 -7.65 -19.99 -15.86
CA VAL A 163 -7.50 -21.45 -15.86
C VAL A 163 -8.86 -22.16 -15.93
N ILE A 164 -9.86 -21.68 -15.19
CA ILE A 164 -11.23 -22.23 -15.24
C ILE A 164 -11.86 -22.04 -16.63
N ALA A 165 -11.71 -20.85 -17.23
CA ALA A 165 -12.17 -20.61 -18.59
C ALA A 165 -11.40 -21.48 -19.60
N SER A 166 -10.09 -21.70 -19.43
CA SER A 166 -9.32 -22.64 -20.26
C SER A 166 -9.78 -24.10 -20.14
N LEU A 167 -10.38 -24.51 -19.01
CA LEU A 167 -11.06 -25.81 -18.91
C LEU A 167 -12.36 -25.82 -19.70
N GLY A 168 -13.14 -24.73 -19.62
CA GLY A 168 -14.38 -24.57 -20.40
C GLY A 168 -14.15 -24.54 -21.92
N LEU A 169 -13.03 -23.97 -22.38
CA LEU A 169 -12.64 -23.93 -23.79
C LEU A 169 -12.29 -25.31 -24.38
N GLN A 170 -12.07 -26.33 -23.54
CA GLN A 170 -11.89 -27.71 -24.01
C GLN A 170 -13.22 -28.42 -24.29
N SER A 171 -14.36 -27.78 -24.04
CA SER A 171 -15.68 -28.31 -24.39
C SER A 171 -15.93 -28.25 -25.90
N ARG A 172 -16.82 -29.12 -26.40
CA ARG A 172 -17.15 -29.29 -27.83
C ARG A 172 -18.24 -28.33 -28.35
N ASP A 173 -18.63 -27.35 -27.54
CA ASP A 173 -19.80 -26.51 -27.80
C ASP A 173 -19.38 -25.13 -28.34
N ASP A 174 -19.27 -25.03 -29.67
CA ASP A 174 -18.65 -23.92 -30.43
C ASP A 174 -19.16 -22.53 -30.02
N ASP A 175 -20.46 -22.36 -29.76
CA ASP A 175 -21.05 -21.07 -29.37
C ASP A 175 -20.56 -20.62 -27.99
N ASN A 176 -20.48 -21.55 -27.03
CA ASN A 176 -19.97 -21.29 -25.69
C ASN A 176 -18.46 -21.04 -25.69
N VAL A 177 -17.69 -21.68 -26.58
CA VAL A 177 -16.25 -21.45 -26.72
C VAL A 177 -15.97 -20.02 -27.21
N ASN A 178 -16.77 -19.52 -28.14
CA ASN A 178 -16.67 -18.15 -28.66
C ASN A 178 -16.99 -17.10 -27.58
N ALA A 179 -18.06 -17.32 -26.80
CA ALA A 179 -18.39 -16.43 -25.69
C ALA A 179 -17.31 -16.41 -24.60
N LEU A 180 -16.81 -17.59 -24.19
CA LEU A 180 -15.76 -17.72 -23.18
C LEU A 180 -14.42 -17.11 -23.63
N SER A 181 -14.06 -17.25 -24.91
CA SER A 181 -12.81 -16.70 -25.43
C SER A 181 -12.84 -15.16 -25.52
N ILE A 182 -13.97 -14.57 -25.93
CA ILE A 182 -14.18 -13.12 -25.88
C ILE A 182 -14.13 -12.63 -24.44
N PHE A 183 -14.87 -13.29 -23.54
CA PHE A 183 -14.87 -12.96 -22.11
C PHE A 183 -13.46 -12.99 -21.52
N LEU A 184 -12.71 -14.08 -21.76
CA LEU A 184 -11.35 -14.25 -21.28
C LEU A 184 -10.42 -13.16 -21.84
N THR A 185 -10.55 -12.81 -23.11
CA THR A 185 -9.75 -11.75 -23.75
C THR A 185 -10.01 -10.39 -23.09
N VAL A 186 -11.29 -10.02 -22.89
CA VAL A 186 -11.67 -8.77 -22.21
C VAL A 186 -11.17 -8.79 -20.77
N TRP A 187 -11.36 -9.89 -20.04
CA TRP A 187 -10.91 -10.06 -18.66
C TRP A 187 -9.38 -9.92 -18.53
N LEU A 188 -8.60 -10.49 -19.44
CA LEU A 188 -7.14 -10.39 -19.48
C LEU A 188 -6.61 -8.99 -19.77
N VAL A 189 -7.35 -8.18 -20.52
CA VAL A 189 -6.95 -6.79 -20.82
C VAL A 189 -7.45 -5.83 -19.74
N LEU A 190 -8.70 -6.01 -19.29
CA LEU A 190 -9.36 -5.05 -18.41
C LEU A 190 -8.75 -5.06 -17.01
N THR A 191 -8.55 -6.22 -16.38
CA THR A 191 -8.06 -6.31 -15.00
C THR A 191 -6.69 -5.65 -14.77
N PRO A 192 -5.63 -5.95 -15.56
CA PRO A 192 -4.32 -5.33 -15.35
C PRO A 192 -4.28 -3.85 -15.73
N CYS A 193 -5.19 -3.37 -16.59
CA CYS A 193 -5.30 -1.95 -16.92
C CYS A 193 -6.12 -1.16 -15.89
N ALA A 194 -7.24 -1.72 -15.43
CA ALA A 194 -8.19 -1.04 -14.56
C ALA A 194 -7.64 -0.84 -13.14
N ALA A 195 -6.97 -1.84 -12.56
CA ALA A 195 -6.49 -1.74 -11.18
C ALA A 195 -5.46 -0.60 -10.94
N PRO A 196 -4.36 -0.48 -11.73
CA PRO A 196 -3.44 0.64 -11.58
C PRO A 196 -4.06 1.97 -12.03
N PHE A 197 -4.96 1.96 -13.02
CA PHE A 197 -5.65 3.17 -13.46
C PHE A 197 -6.59 3.74 -12.38
N LEU A 198 -7.38 2.90 -11.72
CA LEU A 198 -8.22 3.31 -10.60
C LEU A 198 -7.40 3.81 -9.40
N HIS A 199 -6.24 3.19 -9.15
CA HIS A 199 -5.32 3.69 -8.13
C HIS A 199 -4.82 5.10 -8.48
N LEU A 200 -4.41 5.32 -9.73
CA LEU A 200 -3.95 6.61 -10.22
C LEU A 200 -5.04 7.68 -10.10
N LEU A 201 -6.28 7.36 -10.46
CA LEU A 201 -7.42 8.28 -10.29
C LEU A 201 -7.66 8.62 -8.82
N SER A 202 -7.57 7.64 -7.92
CA SER A 202 -7.77 7.88 -6.48
C SER A 202 -6.69 8.78 -5.87
N GLU A 203 -5.44 8.68 -6.32
CA GLU A 203 -4.36 9.55 -5.85
C GLU A 203 -4.51 10.99 -6.39
N MET A 204 -5.03 11.13 -7.62
CA MET A 204 -5.32 12.44 -8.20
C MET A 204 -6.37 13.20 -7.38
N ASP A 205 -7.47 12.56 -6.98
CA ASP A 205 -8.53 13.21 -6.19
C ASP A 205 -8.04 13.66 -4.81
N VAL A 206 -7.24 12.84 -4.12
CA VAL A 206 -6.68 13.19 -2.80
C VAL A 206 -5.68 14.34 -2.90
N SER A 207 -4.83 14.35 -3.93
CA SER A 207 -3.85 15.43 -4.16
C SER A 207 -4.55 16.77 -4.44
N VAL A 208 -5.63 16.74 -5.24
CA VAL A 208 -6.45 17.92 -5.52
C VAL A 208 -7.18 18.40 -4.26
N ALA A 209 -7.79 17.50 -3.50
CA ALA A 209 -8.48 17.83 -2.25
C ALA A 209 -7.52 18.46 -1.22
N SER A 210 -6.32 17.90 -1.07
CA SER A 210 -5.29 18.42 -0.16
C SER A 210 -4.84 19.83 -0.54
N LYS A 211 -4.57 20.07 -1.83
CA LYS A 211 -4.23 21.41 -2.34
C LYS A 211 -5.36 22.41 -2.07
N MET A 212 -6.61 22.02 -2.29
CA MET A 212 -7.77 22.88 -2.07
C MET A 212 -7.92 23.28 -0.59
N VAL A 213 -7.77 22.33 0.34
CA VAL A 213 -7.80 22.59 1.79
C VAL A 213 -6.68 23.54 2.22
N SER A 214 -5.48 23.40 1.65
CA SER A 214 -4.35 24.28 1.98
C SER A 214 -4.59 25.73 1.56
N THR A 215 -5.19 25.95 0.38
CA THR A 215 -5.55 27.27 -0.14
C THR A 215 -6.64 27.92 0.70
N VAL A 216 -7.69 27.17 1.06
CA VAL A 216 -8.78 27.67 1.93
C VAL A 216 -8.23 28.08 3.30
N ARG A 217 -7.33 27.29 3.89
CA ARG A 217 -6.71 27.59 5.19
C ARG A 217 -5.80 28.83 5.11
N ALA A 218 -5.09 29.02 4.01
CA ALA A 218 -4.28 30.23 3.77
C ALA A 218 -5.15 31.49 3.63
N SER A 219 -6.27 31.41 2.91
CA SER A 219 -7.24 32.51 2.76
C SER A 219 -7.92 32.87 4.09
N SER A 220 -8.27 31.88 4.91
CA SER A 220 -8.85 32.11 6.24
C SER A 220 -7.88 32.81 7.20
N LYS A 221 -6.58 32.46 7.17
CA LYS A 221 -5.54 33.18 7.94
C LYS A 221 -5.42 34.65 7.54
N ARG A 222 -5.45 34.96 6.24
CA ARG A 222 -5.40 36.34 5.73
C ARG A 222 -6.61 37.17 6.18
N LEU A 223 -7.81 36.59 6.13
CA LEU A 223 -9.04 37.25 6.59
C LEU A 223 -9.01 37.52 8.10
N ARG A 224 -8.51 36.59 8.90
CA ARG A 224 -8.33 36.79 10.35
C ARG A 224 -7.31 37.88 10.67
N MET A 225 -6.21 37.95 9.94
CA MET A 225 -5.24 39.05 10.10
C MET A 225 -5.82 40.40 9.69
N SER A 226 -6.60 40.45 8.60
CA SER A 226 -7.26 41.69 8.16
C SER A 226 -8.37 42.15 9.12
N GLY A 227 -9.12 41.20 9.69
CA GLY A 227 -10.10 41.48 10.74
C GLY A 227 -9.46 41.96 12.04
N ALA A 228 -8.38 41.31 12.50
CA ALA A 228 -7.61 41.72 13.66
C ALA A 228 -7.00 43.13 13.49
N LEU A 229 -6.50 43.46 12.28
CA LEU A 229 -5.99 44.80 11.97
C LEU A 229 -7.10 45.87 12.04
N LYS A 230 -8.31 45.54 11.57
CA LYS A 230 -9.47 46.45 11.65
C LYS A 230 -9.95 46.66 13.07
N VAL A 231 -9.91 45.64 13.92
CA VAL A 231 -10.31 45.76 15.34
C VAL A 231 -9.30 46.61 16.10
N ALA A 232 -8.00 46.39 15.90
CA ALA A 232 -6.96 47.23 16.50
C ALA A 232 -7.08 48.70 16.07
N ALA A 233 -7.37 48.97 14.78
CA ALA A 233 -7.56 50.33 14.27
C ALA A 233 -8.84 51.01 14.79
N VAL A 234 -9.83 50.26 15.27
CA VAL A 234 -11.05 50.81 15.91
C VAL A 234 -10.80 51.12 17.38
N GLU A 235 -9.99 50.31 18.08
CA GLU A 235 -9.59 50.58 19.47
C GLU A 235 -8.69 51.83 19.58
N ASP A 236 -7.78 52.05 18.62
CA ASP A 236 -6.93 53.26 18.58
C ASP A 236 -7.69 54.56 18.22
N GLY A 237 -8.94 54.46 17.75
CA GLY A 237 -9.73 55.60 17.27
C GLY A 237 -10.70 56.22 18.29
N VAL A 238 -10.81 55.67 19.49
CA VAL A 238 -11.84 56.08 20.49
C VAL A 238 -11.32 57.13 21.50
N GLU A 239 -10.04 57.51 21.47
CA GLU A 239 -9.42 58.35 22.52
C GLU A 239 -9.22 59.84 22.16
N ALA A 240 -10.07 60.42 21.30
CA ALA A 240 -10.00 61.85 20.96
C ALA A 240 -11.29 62.60 21.33
N GLU A 241 -11.47 62.90 22.62
CA GLU A 241 -12.46 63.86 23.12
C GLU A 241 -11.91 65.31 22.99
N PRO A 242 -12.64 66.27 22.41
CA PRO A 242 -12.16 67.64 22.26
C PRO A 242 -12.29 68.44 23.56
N PRO A 243 -11.37 69.38 23.86
CA PRO A 243 -11.42 70.14 25.10
C PRO A 243 -12.56 71.16 25.10
N ALA A 244 -13.26 71.22 26.23
CA ALA A 244 -14.27 72.22 26.56
C ALA A 244 -13.71 73.66 26.45
N GLN A 245 -14.43 74.51 25.72
CA GLN A 245 -14.18 75.95 25.67
C GLN A 245 -14.94 76.66 26.80
N ALA A 246 -14.23 77.58 27.46
CA ALA A 246 -14.70 78.47 28.52
C ALA A 246 -15.57 79.62 28.01
#